data_AF-A0A4S0VFT2-F1
#
_entry.id   AF-A0A4S0VFT2-F1
#
_cell.length_a   1.000
_cell.length_b   1.000
_cell.length_c   1.000
_cell.angle_alpha   90.00
_cell.angle_beta   90.00
_cell.angle_gamma   90.00
#
_symmetry.space_group_name_H-M   'P 1'
#
loop_
_entity.id
_entity.type
_entity.pdbx_description
1 polymer ?
#
loop_
_entity_poly.entity_id
_entity_poly.type
_entity_poly.pdbx_seq_one_letter_code
_entity_poly.pdbx_strand_id
1 'polypeptide(L)'
;MTLTRADYPLAETQPGTVAGKRGKSLPEITLDSVLAGDVTMEDLRITPQALQAQADIARDVGRPTLALNFERGAELVEVPQDFIMQVYELLRPGRAKSKEELLEAAATMRGTYQAERIARFIEEAAETYAARGLFTFRF
;
A
#
# COMPACT_ATOMS: atom_id res chain seq x y z
N MET A 1 12.63 -4.96 15.34
CA MET A 1 12.58 -6.44 15.44
C MET A 1 11.82 -6.93 14.22
N THR A 2 12.31 -7.97 13.56
CA THR A 2 11.64 -8.58 12.40
C THR A 2 10.71 -9.68 12.90
N LEU A 3 9.43 -9.65 12.48
CA LEU A 3 8.44 -10.65 12.88
C LEU A 3 8.57 -11.95 12.05
N THR A 4 8.15 -13.06 12.64
CA THR A 4 8.31 -14.42 12.10
C THR A 4 6.98 -15.14 12.03
N ARG A 5 6.97 -16.35 11.47
CA ARG A 5 5.80 -17.25 11.48
C ARG A 5 5.21 -17.45 12.88
N ALA A 6 6.04 -17.49 13.92
CA ALA A 6 5.58 -17.73 15.29
C ALA A 6 4.69 -16.59 15.82
N ASP A 7 4.83 -15.40 15.24
CA ASP A 7 4.05 -14.22 15.58
C ASP A 7 2.69 -14.19 14.87
N TYR A 8 2.42 -15.07 13.91
CA TYR A 8 1.15 -15.08 13.18
C TYR A 8 0.11 -16.03 13.81
N PRO A 9 -1.18 -15.66 13.90
CA PRO A 9 -1.78 -14.37 13.49
C PRO A 9 -1.60 -13.26 14.53
N LEU A 10 -1.19 -12.06 14.10
CA LEU A 10 -0.93 -10.93 15.01
C LEU A 10 -2.15 -10.50 15.84
N ALA A 11 -3.35 -10.69 15.30
CA ALA A 11 -4.60 -10.42 16.03
C ALA A 11 -4.80 -11.34 17.25
N GLU A 12 -4.15 -12.50 17.28
CA GLU A 12 -4.26 -13.48 18.37
C GLU A 12 -3.01 -13.47 19.26
N THR A 13 -1.82 -13.45 18.66
CA THR A 13 -0.55 -13.54 19.38
C THR A 13 -0.16 -12.22 20.06
N GLN A 14 -0.47 -11.08 19.43
CA GLN A 14 -0.02 -9.76 19.83
C GLN A 14 -1.07 -8.66 19.54
N PRO A 15 -2.36 -8.83 19.92
CA PRO A 15 -3.45 -7.93 19.55
C PRO A 15 -3.21 -6.46 19.93
N GLY A 16 -2.53 -6.20 21.04
CA GLY A 16 -2.20 -4.84 21.49
C GLY A 16 -1.18 -4.10 20.62
N THR A 17 -0.43 -4.83 19.78
CA THR A 17 0.53 -4.24 18.82
C THR A 17 -0.11 -3.86 17.49
N VAL A 18 -1.30 -4.40 17.20
CA VAL A 18 -2.09 -4.06 16.02
C VAL A 18 -2.93 -2.83 16.35
N ALA A 19 -2.55 -1.69 15.76
CA ALA A 19 -3.21 -0.42 16.01
C ALA A 19 -3.58 0.30 14.71
N GLY A 20 -4.70 1.02 14.76
CA GLY A 20 -5.14 1.95 13.72
C GLY A 20 -4.35 3.26 13.75
N LYS A 21 -4.65 4.15 12.79
CA LYS A 21 -3.89 5.39 12.57
C LYS A 21 -3.84 6.32 13.79
N ARG A 22 -4.92 6.39 14.58
CA ARG A 22 -4.96 7.22 15.80
C ARG A 22 -4.44 6.50 17.05
N GLY A 23 -3.81 5.33 16.87
CA GLY A 23 -3.20 4.56 17.94
C GLY A 23 -4.14 3.60 18.68
N LYS A 24 -5.42 3.53 18.29
CA LYS A 24 -6.39 2.58 18.86
C LYS A 24 -5.98 1.16 18.54
N SER A 25 -5.71 0.38 19.57
CA SER A 25 -5.35 -1.03 19.46
C SER A 25 -6.58 -1.90 19.16
N LEU A 26 -6.36 -3.09 18.60
CA LEU A 26 -7.44 -4.00 18.23
C LEU A 26 -8.43 -4.31 19.38
N PRO A 27 -8.00 -4.54 20.65
CA PRO A 27 -8.92 -4.75 21.77
C PRO A 27 -9.78 -3.54 22.14
N GLU A 28 -9.36 -2.32 21.78
CA GLU A 28 -10.15 -1.11 22.04
C GLU A 28 -11.30 -0.94 21.04
N ILE A 29 -11.29 -1.69 19.93
CA ILE A 29 -12.35 -1.65 18.92
C ILE A 29 -13.53 -2.48 19.42
N THR A 30 -14.45 -1.81 20.11
CA THR A 30 -15.69 -2.39 20.66
C THR A 30 -16.91 -1.66 20.14
N LEU A 31 -18.09 -2.30 20.18
CA LEU A 31 -19.34 -1.63 19.78
C LEU A 31 -19.59 -0.37 20.62
N ASP A 32 -19.34 -0.43 21.93
CA ASP A 32 -19.50 0.71 22.84
C ASP A 32 -18.57 1.87 22.45
N SER A 33 -17.31 1.59 22.14
CA SER A 33 -16.35 2.63 21.69
C SER A 33 -16.76 3.27 20.35
N VAL A 34 -17.40 2.52 19.46
CA VAL A 34 -17.94 3.05 18.20
C VAL A 34 -19.15 3.94 18.46
N LEU A 35 -20.07 3.48 19.33
CA LEU A 35 -21.26 4.26 19.70
C LEU A 35 -20.92 5.54 20.47
N ALA A 36 -19.86 5.52 21.26
CA ALA A 36 -19.33 6.69 21.97
C ALA A 36 -18.59 7.69 21.05
N GLY A 37 -18.23 7.28 19.82
CA GLY A 37 -17.42 8.08 18.90
C GLY A 37 -15.91 8.02 19.18
N ASP A 38 -15.47 7.17 20.11
CA ASP A 38 -14.05 6.97 20.44
C ASP A 38 -13.30 6.23 19.34
N VAL A 39 -14.01 5.40 18.56
CA VAL A 39 -13.50 4.72 17.36
C VAL A 39 -14.14 5.32 16.11
N THR A 40 -13.33 5.75 15.16
CA THR A 40 -13.79 6.27 13.86
C THR A 40 -13.26 5.43 12.71
N MET A 41 -13.73 5.72 11.49
CA MET A 41 -13.24 5.07 10.27
C MET A 41 -11.72 5.16 10.08
N GLU A 42 -11.05 6.17 10.66
CA GLU A 42 -9.58 6.29 10.58
C GLU A 42 -8.85 5.21 11.41
N ASP A 43 -9.45 4.76 12.52
CA ASP A 43 -8.88 3.68 13.33
C ASP A 43 -9.06 2.31 12.68
N LEU A 44 -10.05 2.18 11.80
CA LEU A 44 -10.36 0.94 11.10
C LEU A 44 -9.54 0.75 9.82
N ARG A 45 -8.61 1.67 9.52
CA ARG A 45 -7.68 1.56 8.39
C ARG A 45 -6.39 0.88 8.82
N ILE A 46 -5.91 -0.03 7.97
CA ILE A 46 -4.59 -0.66 8.16
C ILE A 46 -3.48 0.40 8.10
N THR A 47 -2.41 0.19 8.88
CA THR A 47 -1.26 1.09 8.95
C THR A 47 -0.08 0.56 8.12
N PRO A 48 0.89 1.43 7.74
CA PRO A 48 2.13 0.97 7.09
C PRO A 48 2.87 -0.06 7.94
N GLN A 49 2.88 0.11 9.27
CA GLN A 49 3.53 -0.79 10.21
C GLN A 49 2.86 -2.17 10.21
N ALA A 50 1.53 -2.24 10.17
CA ALA A 50 0.82 -3.51 10.08
C ALA A 50 1.13 -4.25 8.76
N LEU A 51 1.24 -3.54 7.64
CA LEU A 51 1.66 -4.15 6.37
C LEU A 51 3.12 -4.60 6.37
N GLN A 52 4.03 -3.82 6.98
CA GLN A 52 5.44 -4.23 7.14
C GLN A 52 5.57 -5.47 8.03
N ALA A 53 4.77 -5.56 9.09
CA ALA A 53 4.70 -6.74 9.94
C ALA A 53 4.28 -7.99 9.15
N GLN A 54 3.26 -7.86 8.27
CA GLN A 54 2.88 -8.95 7.37
C GLN A 54 3.96 -9.25 6.32
N ALA A 55 4.72 -8.25 5.88
CA ALA A 55 5.85 -8.45 4.96
C ALA A 55 6.96 -9.29 5.61
N ASP A 56 7.30 -9.01 6.87
CA ASP A 56 8.30 -9.76 7.63
C ASP A 56 7.89 -11.22 7.81
N ILE A 57 6.64 -11.46 8.23
CA ILE A 57 6.06 -12.81 8.36
C ILE A 57 6.05 -13.53 7.01
N ALA A 58 5.64 -12.87 5.93
CA ALA A 58 5.61 -13.45 4.59
C ALA A 58 7.02 -13.86 4.12
N ARG A 59 8.04 -13.04 4.43
CA ARG A 59 9.43 -13.33 4.11
C ARG A 59 9.95 -14.54 4.88
N ASP A 60 9.66 -14.62 6.18
CA ASP A 60 10.06 -15.73 7.05
C ASP A 60 9.54 -17.09 6.56
N VAL A 61 8.30 -17.13 6.05
CA VAL A 61 7.72 -18.35 5.47
C VAL A 61 8.07 -18.59 3.99
N GLY A 62 9.10 -17.92 3.48
CA GLY A 62 9.60 -18.13 2.11
C GLY A 62 8.71 -17.57 1.01
N ARG A 63 7.94 -16.50 1.27
CA ARG A 63 7.09 -15.80 0.28
C ARG A 63 7.59 -14.37 0.00
N PRO A 64 8.78 -14.20 -0.61
CA PRO A 64 9.41 -12.88 -0.79
C PRO A 64 8.62 -11.97 -1.74
N THR A 65 7.92 -12.52 -2.74
CA THR A 65 7.09 -11.73 -3.66
C THR A 65 5.85 -11.16 -2.98
N LEU A 66 5.25 -11.92 -2.06
CA LEU A 66 4.16 -11.45 -1.21
C LEU A 66 4.65 -10.38 -0.23
N ALA A 67 5.83 -10.58 0.37
CA ALA A 67 6.45 -9.57 1.22
C ALA A 67 6.66 -8.24 0.47
N LEU A 68 7.22 -8.28 -0.74
CA LEU A 68 7.38 -7.09 -1.59
C LEU A 68 6.03 -6.45 -1.93
N ASN A 69 4.98 -7.24 -2.11
CA ASN A 69 3.64 -6.71 -2.35
C ASN A 69 3.10 -5.95 -1.13
N PHE A 70 3.28 -6.47 0.08
CA PHE A 70 2.91 -5.77 1.31
C PHE A 70 3.73 -4.51 1.54
N GLU A 71 5.03 -4.50 1.21
CA GLU A 71 5.88 -3.30 1.29
C GLU A 71 5.40 -2.20 0.35
N ARG A 72 5.03 -2.55 -0.89
CA ARG A 72 4.40 -1.61 -1.82
C ARG A 72 3.06 -1.12 -1.29
N GLY A 73 2.26 -2.00 -0.68
CA GLY A 73 1.02 -1.62 -0.01
C GLY A 73 1.25 -0.64 1.14
N ALA A 74 2.31 -0.83 1.93
CA ALA A 74 2.65 0.03 3.06
C ALA A 74 2.96 1.47 2.60
N GLU A 75 3.66 1.62 1.47
CA GLU A 75 3.91 2.94 0.85
C GLU A 75 2.63 3.63 0.36
N LEU A 76 1.58 2.87 0.06
CA LEU A 76 0.32 3.41 -0.47
C LEU A 76 -0.69 3.84 0.61
N VAL A 77 -0.47 3.50 1.89
CA VAL A 77 -1.47 3.76 2.95
C VAL A 77 -1.79 5.25 3.12
N GLU A 78 -0.78 6.10 2.99
CA GLU A 78 -0.91 7.55 3.13
C GLU A 78 -1.25 8.25 1.81
N VAL A 79 -1.32 7.50 0.71
CA VAL A 79 -1.66 8.05 -0.60
C VAL A 79 -3.19 8.22 -0.69
N PRO A 80 -3.69 9.41 -1.07
CA PRO A 80 -5.11 9.65 -1.27
C PRO A 80 -5.73 8.66 -2.26
N GLN A 81 -6.93 8.17 -1.94
CA GLN A 81 -7.62 7.15 -2.72
C GLN A 81 -7.88 7.58 -4.17
N ASP A 82 -8.24 8.83 -4.39
CA ASP A 82 -8.43 9.42 -5.72
C ASP A 82 -7.13 9.41 -6.54
N PHE A 83 -6.00 9.74 -5.92
CA PHE A 83 -4.70 9.66 -6.59
C PHE A 83 -4.27 8.21 -6.87
N ILE A 84 -4.53 7.26 -5.96
CA ILE A 84 -4.32 5.83 -6.23
C ILE A 84 -5.12 5.39 -7.46
N MET A 85 -6.40 5.78 -7.53
CA MET A 85 -7.26 5.44 -8.67
C MET A 85 -6.80 6.10 -9.97
N GLN A 86 -6.32 7.36 -9.91
CA GLN A 86 -5.74 8.04 -11.06
C GLN A 86 -4.52 7.28 -11.60
N VAL A 87 -3.57 6.90 -10.74
CA VAL A 87 -2.38 6.14 -11.14
C VAL A 87 -2.75 4.76 -11.68
N TYR A 88 -3.71 4.08 -11.05
CA TYR A 88 -4.25 2.81 -11.56
C TYR A 88 -4.81 2.96 -12.98
N GLU A 89 -5.59 4.01 -13.25
CA GLU A 89 -6.12 4.26 -14.58
C GLU A 89 -5.01 4.55 -15.59
N LEU A 90 -3.99 5.34 -15.25
CA LEU A 90 -2.84 5.61 -16.12
C LEU A 90 -2.07 4.32 -16.49
N LEU A 91 -1.98 3.36 -15.57
CA LEU A 91 -1.34 2.06 -15.76
C LEU A 91 -2.19 1.05 -16.54
N ARG A 92 -3.33 1.45 -17.12
CA ARG A 92 -4.08 0.62 -18.06
C ARG A 92 -3.64 0.91 -19.49
N PRO A 93 -3.59 -0.11 -20.39
CA PRO A 93 -3.22 0.11 -21.78
C PRO A 93 -4.05 1.20 -22.47
N GLY A 94 -3.38 2.13 -23.15
CA GLY A 94 -4.00 3.22 -23.89
C GLY A 94 -4.67 4.30 -23.03
N ARG A 95 -4.48 4.32 -21.71
CA ARG A 95 -5.00 5.37 -20.83
C ARG A 95 -4.02 6.52 -20.61
N ALA A 96 -2.76 6.22 -20.34
CA ALA A 96 -1.71 7.22 -20.39
C ALA A 96 -1.47 7.64 -21.85
N LYS A 97 -1.46 8.95 -22.12
CA LYS A 97 -1.23 9.50 -23.47
C LYS A 97 0.24 9.50 -23.85
N SER A 98 1.13 9.55 -22.86
CA SER A 98 2.57 9.57 -23.07
C SER A 98 3.33 8.99 -21.88
N LYS A 99 4.64 8.79 -22.07
CA LYS A 99 5.55 8.33 -21.03
C LYS A 99 5.62 9.33 -19.87
N GLU A 100 5.56 10.61 -20.19
CA GLU A 100 5.66 11.73 -19.25
C GLU A 100 4.55 11.70 -18.20
N GLU A 101 3.31 11.32 -18.56
CA GLU A 101 2.20 11.21 -17.59
C GLU A 101 2.49 10.17 -16.50
N LEU A 102 3.11 9.04 -16.85
CA LEU A 102 3.54 8.03 -15.88
C LEU A 102 4.72 8.53 -15.03
N LEU A 103 5.68 9.22 -15.64
CA LEU A 103 6.84 9.76 -14.92
C LEU A 103 6.43 10.87 -13.93
N GLU A 104 5.43 11.69 -14.25
CA GLU A 104 4.87 12.70 -13.34
C GLU A 104 4.17 12.04 -12.14
N ALA A 105 3.40 10.98 -12.38
CA ALA A 105 2.81 10.18 -11.31
C ALA A 105 3.89 9.55 -10.42
N ALA A 106 4.96 9.00 -11.00
CA ALA A 106 6.08 8.45 -10.25
C ALA A 106 6.81 9.52 -9.42
N ALA A 107 7.03 10.71 -9.98
CA ALA A 107 7.66 11.83 -9.28
C ALA A 107 6.81 12.28 -8.09
N THR A 108 5.49 12.35 -8.24
CA THR A 108 4.56 12.67 -7.14
C THR A 108 4.58 11.58 -6.06
N MET A 109 4.55 10.29 -6.46
CA MET A 109 4.66 9.16 -5.52
C MET A 109 5.94 9.25 -4.66
N ARG A 110 7.09 9.51 -5.29
CA ARG A 110 8.38 9.66 -4.60
C ARG A 110 8.45 10.94 -3.75
N GLY A 111 8.16 12.08 -4.35
CA GLY A 111 8.36 13.39 -3.74
C GLY A 111 7.36 13.71 -2.63
N THR A 112 6.08 13.48 -2.89
CA THR A 112 4.98 13.86 -1.99
C THR A 112 4.69 12.78 -0.95
N TYR A 113 4.69 11.51 -1.36
CA TYR A 113 4.25 10.38 -0.52
C TYR A 113 5.38 9.47 -0.04
N GLN A 114 6.63 9.72 -0.46
CA GLN A 114 7.80 8.90 -0.13
C GLN A 114 7.63 7.42 -0.53
N ALA A 115 6.80 7.16 -1.55
CA ALA A 115 6.48 5.84 -2.07
C ALA A 115 7.50 5.41 -3.14
N GLU A 116 8.74 5.16 -2.71
CA GLU A 116 9.88 4.91 -3.61
C GLU A 116 9.72 3.63 -4.45
N ARG A 117 9.23 2.53 -3.88
CA ARG A 117 9.04 1.28 -4.63
C ARG A 117 7.91 1.41 -5.64
N ILE A 118 6.84 2.10 -5.28
CA ILE A 118 5.74 2.41 -6.21
C ILE A 118 6.22 3.33 -7.33
N ALA A 119 6.97 4.39 -7.02
CA ALA A 119 7.52 5.30 -8.03
C ALA A 119 8.38 4.53 -9.05
N ARG A 120 9.31 3.70 -8.57
CA ARG A 120 10.13 2.84 -9.44
C ARG A 120 9.30 1.87 -10.28
N PHE A 121 8.24 1.30 -9.71
CA PHE A 121 7.34 0.40 -10.44
C PHE A 121 6.62 1.13 -11.59
N ILE A 122 6.21 2.38 -11.37
CA ILE A 122 5.59 3.22 -12.40
C ILE A 122 6.62 3.62 -13.47
N GLU A 123 7.86 3.94 -13.08
CA GLU A 123 8.96 4.23 -14.02
C GLU A 123 9.26 3.03 -14.93
N GLU A 124 9.33 1.82 -14.36
CA GLU A 124 9.50 0.57 -15.12
C GLU A 124 8.34 0.32 -16.08
N ALA A 125 7.10 0.59 -15.66
CA ALA A 125 5.93 0.51 -16.52
C ALA A 125 6.04 1.50 -17.68
N ALA A 126 6.49 2.74 -17.43
CA ALA A 126 6.65 3.77 -18.44
C ALA A 126 7.65 3.36 -19.54
N GLU A 127 8.79 2.79 -19.15
CA GLU A 127 9.77 2.25 -20.10
C GLU A 127 9.21 1.06 -20.90
N THR A 128 8.54 0.14 -20.20
CA THR A 128 7.92 -1.03 -20.83
C THR A 128 6.85 -0.63 -21.84
N TYR A 129 6.05 0.39 -21.52
CA TYR A 129 4.97 0.87 -22.37
C TYR A 129 5.51 1.51 -23.64
N ALA A 130 6.60 2.28 -23.54
CA ALA A 130 7.29 2.85 -24.69
C ALA A 130 7.83 1.75 -25.60
N ALA A 131 8.51 0.75 -25.03
CA ALA A 131 9.09 -0.37 -25.78
C ALA A 131 8.05 -1.28 -26.44
N ARG A 132 6.84 -1.36 -25.89
CA ARG A 132 5.77 -2.27 -26.34
C ARG A 132 4.63 -1.56 -27.08
N GLY A 133 4.68 -0.23 -27.23
CA GLY A 133 3.62 0.55 -27.88
C GLY A 133 2.28 0.46 -27.15
N LEU A 134 2.29 0.59 -25.82
CA LEU A 134 1.10 0.48 -24.95
C LEU A 134 0.42 1.82 -24.63
N PHE A 135 1.00 2.94 -25.05
CA PHE A 135 0.38 4.27 -24.96
C PHE A 135 -0.72 4.49 -26.01
N THR A 136 -0.75 3.67 -27.06
CA THR A 136 -1.77 3.78 -28.10
C THR A 136 -3.05 3.10 -27.64
N PHE A 137 -4.17 3.80 -27.74
CA PHE A 137 -5.49 3.24 -27.51
C PHE A 137 -5.77 2.16 -28.55
N ARG A 138 -5.80 0.90 -28.11
CA ARG A 138 -6.23 -0.25 -28.91
C ARG A 138 -7.64 -0.59 -28.44
N PHE A 139 -8.63 -0.22 -29.28
CA PHE A 139 -10.08 -0.46 -29.17
C PHE A 139 -10.89 0.52 -28.34
#